data_AF-A0A496SRB2-F1
#
_entry.id   AF-A0A496SRB2-F1
#
_cell.length_a   1.000
_cell.length_b   1.000
_cell.length_c   1.000
_cell.angle_alpha   90.00
_cell.angle_beta   90.00
_cell.angle_gamma   90.00
#
_symmetry.space_group_name_H-M   'P 1'
#
loop_
_entity.id
_entity.type
_entity.pdbx_description
1 polymer ?
#
loop_
_entity_poly.entity_id
_entity_poly.type
_entity_poly.pdbx_seq_one_letter_code
_entity_poly.pdbx_strand_id
1 'polypeptide(L)'
;MVGLRSQEAAHIPWFFPESEQFMEAKVLIIDDNVGSLELMRAILEAEGYSVLTAKNGEDGLQRARRDRPALIIMDMLLPDKSGLKVCHSLKADPQLEHIPIIILSTAPIEEQEVEQMRKMGVAEHLSKTDALLADSSGRLLLQHVNQVLGRQPQLKTDYSPAQKILVVDDDPGSRFLLRTRLQAEGLEVVEAADGEHGLAELQQCSPALILLDIQMPRMSGIEVLEKIKKDYPDTAVVMITAYGTEEIAVEAMRKGADDYISKPIDFRKLNRTIRNVIKNRQLRLTQKRLSNQLRQTSVELMKKVDELKKTNRSLIETQDRLVKAERLAAITQTAIAVNHQINNPLTVILGNAQLLITKYGEKDEKLVRALKIIENQCLRIRDVTHKLADLAEPILTEYVKGESMLSIEESKGRRFK
;
A
#
# COMPACT_ATOMS: atom_id res chain seq x y z
N MET A 1 60.22 9.80 10.10
CA MET A 1 60.41 11.24 9.91
C MET A 1 59.26 11.70 9.03
N VAL A 2 58.29 12.39 9.67
CA VAL A 2 57.37 13.42 9.13
C VAL A 2 56.66 13.06 7.80
N GLY A 3 55.36 12.76 7.74
CA GLY A 3 54.23 13.45 8.38
C GLY A 3 53.75 14.61 7.49
N LEU A 4 52.43 14.74 7.31
CA LEU A 4 51.71 15.86 6.67
C LEU A 4 51.59 15.74 5.12
N ARG A 5 50.45 16.03 4.47
CA ARG A 5 49.16 16.56 4.92
C ARG A 5 48.11 16.30 3.84
N SER A 6 46.98 15.77 4.26
CA SER A 6 45.66 15.96 3.66
C SER A 6 45.39 17.46 3.44
N GLN A 7 45.09 17.86 2.20
CA GLN A 7 44.37 19.10 1.89
C GLN A 7 42.95 18.66 1.50
N GLU A 8 42.02 18.72 2.45
CA GLU A 8 41.10 19.86 2.60
C GLU A 8 40.19 20.03 1.38
N ALA A 9 39.38 19.00 1.11
CA ALA A 9 38.03 19.24 0.64
C ALA A 9 37.35 20.10 1.72
N ALA A 10 37.08 21.37 1.39
CA ALA A 10 36.36 22.28 2.26
C ALA A 10 35.01 21.64 2.59
N HIS A 11 34.92 21.10 3.81
CA HIS A 11 33.69 20.88 4.54
C HIS A 11 33.00 22.25 4.66
N ILE A 12 32.20 22.60 3.66
CA ILE A 12 31.12 23.55 3.87
C ILE A 12 30.10 22.76 4.70
N PRO A 13 29.89 23.09 5.99
CA PRO A 13 28.88 22.43 6.78
C PRO A 13 27.57 22.69 6.06
N TRP A 14 26.87 21.62 5.66
CA TRP A 14 25.46 21.70 5.32
C TRP A 14 24.73 22.20 6.56
N PHE A 15 24.66 23.53 6.69
CA PHE A 15 23.70 24.19 7.54
C PHE A 15 22.36 23.95 6.85
N PHE A 16 21.74 22.80 7.14
CA PHE A 16 20.30 22.73 7.11
C PHE A 16 19.86 23.62 8.26
N PRO A 17 19.23 24.79 8.03
CA PRO A 17 18.43 25.36 9.09
C PRO A 17 17.33 24.33 9.36
N GLU A 18 17.52 23.53 10.40
CA GLU A 18 16.44 22.83 11.07
C GLU A 18 15.35 23.88 11.35
N SER A 19 14.14 23.60 10.89
CA SER A 19 12.93 24.40 11.08
C SER A 19 13.00 25.84 10.55
N GLU A 20 12.56 26.03 9.30
CA GLU A 20 11.56 27.08 9.14
C GLU A 20 10.40 26.70 10.06
N GLN A 21 10.36 27.30 11.24
CA GLN A 21 9.16 27.37 12.05
C GLN A 21 8.10 27.98 11.15
N PHE A 22 7.30 27.13 10.49
CA PHE A 22 6.02 27.54 9.96
C PHE A 22 5.28 28.10 11.17
N MET A 23 5.21 29.43 11.29
CA MET A 23 4.32 30.06 12.24
C MET A 23 2.94 29.50 11.93
N GLU A 24 2.42 28.64 12.81
CA GLU A 24 1.05 28.15 12.73
C GLU A 24 0.16 29.39 12.73
N ALA A 25 -0.42 29.71 11.57
CA ALA A 25 -1.26 30.88 11.44
C ALA A 25 -2.47 30.67 12.37
N LYS A 26 -2.59 31.53 13.37
CA LYS A 26 -3.69 31.45 14.34
C LYS A 26 -4.96 31.97 13.70
N VAL A 27 -6.02 31.16 13.70
CA VAL A 27 -7.34 31.54 13.20
C VAL A 27 -8.29 31.59 14.39
N LEU A 28 -8.98 32.71 14.58
CA LEU A 28 -9.99 32.86 15.63
C LEU A 28 -11.39 32.66 15.04
N ILE A 29 -12.14 31.72 15.58
CA ILE A 29 -13.54 31.45 15.23
C ILE A 29 -14.44 32.01 16.33
N ILE A 30 -15.44 32.81 15.97
CA ILE A 30 -16.44 33.38 16.88
C ILE A 30 -17.82 32.88 16.46
N ASP A 31 -18.37 31.93 17.20
CA ASP A 31 -19.63 31.25 16.88
C ASP A 31 -20.27 30.72 18.18
N ASP A 32 -21.55 30.99 18.40
CA ASP A 32 -22.26 30.53 19.60
C ASP A 32 -22.70 29.07 19.49
N ASN A 33 -22.79 28.54 18.26
CA ASN A 33 -23.11 27.15 17.99
C ASN A 33 -21.89 26.25 18.18
N VAL A 34 -21.92 25.46 19.25
CA VAL A 34 -20.83 24.52 19.58
C VAL A 34 -20.54 23.53 18.45
N GLY A 35 -21.57 23.05 17.73
CA GLY A 35 -21.39 22.11 16.62
C GLY A 35 -20.66 22.74 15.44
N SER A 36 -21.06 23.95 15.03
CA SER A 36 -20.39 24.69 13.96
C SER A 36 -18.95 25.05 14.33
N LEU A 37 -18.72 25.45 15.58
CA LEU A 37 -17.41 25.77 16.11
C LEU A 37 -16.45 24.57 16.08
N GLU A 38 -16.87 23.40 16.58
CA GLU A 38 -16.03 22.20 16.56
C GLU A 38 -15.80 21.67 15.15
N LEU A 39 -16.79 21.77 14.25
CA LEU A 39 -16.64 21.39 12.85
C LEU A 39 -15.60 22.27 12.15
N MET A 40 -15.72 23.59 12.28
CA MET A 40 -14.74 24.53 11.69
C MET A 40 -13.34 24.36 12.28
N ARG A 41 -13.24 24.11 13.60
CA ARG A 41 -11.96 23.77 14.23
C ARG A 41 -11.35 22.53 13.59
N ALA A 42 -12.09 21.44 13.51
CA ALA A 42 -11.59 20.19 12.95
C ALA A 42 -11.13 20.35 11.49
N ILE A 43 -11.89 21.09 10.67
CA ILE A 43 -11.54 21.38 9.27
C ILE A 43 -10.22 22.16 9.18
N LEU A 44 -10.05 23.20 9.99
CA LEU A 44 -8.89 24.08 9.92
C LEU A 44 -7.63 23.46 10.54
N GLU A 45 -7.77 22.76 11.66
CA GLU A 45 -6.65 22.05 12.30
C GLU A 45 -6.10 20.93 11.41
N ALA A 46 -6.96 20.23 10.65
CA ALA A 46 -6.54 19.22 9.68
C ALA A 46 -5.62 19.80 8.58
N GLU A 47 -5.75 21.09 8.27
CA GLU A 47 -4.92 21.82 7.30
C GLU A 47 -3.74 22.57 7.95
N GLY A 48 -3.46 22.32 9.24
CA GLY A 48 -2.30 22.86 9.96
C GLY A 48 -2.46 24.30 10.45
N TYR A 49 -3.70 24.77 10.62
CA TYR A 49 -3.99 26.02 11.31
C TYR A 49 -4.06 25.82 12.83
N SER A 50 -3.58 26.79 13.60
CA SER A 50 -3.81 26.83 15.05
C SER A 50 -5.14 27.55 15.31
N VAL A 51 -6.12 26.86 15.87
CA VAL A 51 -7.48 27.40 15.98
C VAL A 51 -7.79 27.87 17.39
N LEU A 52 -8.17 29.14 17.51
CA LEU A 52 -8.76 29.74 18.71
C LEU A 52 -10.26 29.86 18.51
N THR A 53 -11.02 29.75 19.60
CA THR A 53 -12.48 29.77 19.53
C THR A 53 -13.07 30.64 20.63
N ALA A 54 -14.13 31.37 20.29
CA ALA A 54 -14.96 32.16 21.19
C ALA A 54 -16.44 31.87 20.96
N LYS A 55 -17.24 31.86 22.03
CA LYS A 55 -18.68 31.56 21.96
C LYS A 55 -19.58 32.80 21.90
N ASN A 56 -18.98 33.99 21.98
CA ASN A 56 -19.68 35.27 21.99
C ASN A 56 -18.74 36.39 21.55
N GLY A 57 -19.28 37.57 21.25
CA GLY A 57 -18.56 38.71 20.70
C GLY A 57 -17.52 39.29 21.66
N GLU A 58 -17.85 39.40 22.95
CA GLU A 58 -16.95 39.92 23.98
C GLU A 58 -15.70 39.04 24.18
N ASP A 59 -15.89 37.72 24.33
CA ASP A 59 -14.78 36.75 24.40
C ASP A 59 -13.95 36.78 23.10
N GLY A 60 -14.62 36.92 21.95
CA GLY A 60 -13.96 37.09 20.65
C GLY A 60 -13.06 38.31 20.59
N LEU A 61 -13.54 39.48 21.03
CA LEU A 61 -12.76 40.72 21.09
C LEU A 61 -11.56 40.60 22.02
N GLN A 62 -11.75 40.01 23.20
CA GLN A 62 -10.66 39.82 24.17
C GLN A 62 -9.57 38.90 23.63
N ARG A 63 -9.94 37.79 22.98
CA ARG A 63 -9.00 36.86 22.34
C ARG A 63 -8.30 37.48 21.14
N ALA A 64 -9.00 38.25 20.32
CA ALA A 64 -8.40 38.97 19.20
C ALA A 64 -7.28 39.92 19.69
N ARG A 65 -7.52 40.67 20.77
CA ARG A 65 -6.52 41.55 21.40
C ARG A 65 -5.33 40.80 21.98
N ARG A 66 -5.59 39.69 22.70
CA ARG A 66 -4.56 38.92 23.40
C ARG A 66 -3.68 38.15 22.43
N ASP A 67 -4.30 37.42 21.51
CA ASP A 67 -3.63 36.38 20.72
C ASP A 67 -3.27 36.83 19.30
N ARG A 68 -3.81 37.97 18.85
CA ARG A 68 -3.59 38.60 17.53
C ARG A 68 -3.59 37.57 16.39
N PRO A 69 -4.75 36.97 16.11
CA PRO A 69 -4.87 35.95 15.07
C PRO A 69 -4.56 36.55 13.69
N ALA A 70 -4.12 35.69 12.78
CA ALA A 70 -3.91 36.04 11.38
C ALA A 70 -5.24 36.22 10.62
N LEU A 71 -6.33 35.63 11.11
CA LEU A 71 -7.66 35.69 10.53
C LEU A 71 -8.74 35.53 11.61
N ILE A 72 -9.87 36.23 11.43
CA ILE A 72 -11.08 36.05 12.25
C ILE A 72 -12.21 35.53 11.35
N ILE A 73 -12.83 34.43 11.75
CA ILE A 73 -14.07 33.88 11.16
C ILE A 73 -15.17 34.11 12.18
N MET A 74 -16.25 34.78 11.79
CA MET A 74 -17.25 35.26 12.73
C MET A 74 -18.67 35.04 12.23
N ASP A 75 -19.52 34.49 13.08
CA ASP A 75 -20.96 34.45 12.86
C ASP A 75 -21.59 35.85 12.97
N MET A 76 -22.59 36.13 12.15
CA MET A 76 -23.40 37.35 12.22
C MET A 76 -24.26 37.42 13.47
N LEU A 77 -24.75 36.28 13.96
CA LEU A 77 -25.66 36.20 15.09
C LEU A 77 -24.90 35.67 16.31
N LEU A 78 -24.54 36.56 17.24
CA LEU A 78 -23.92 36.19 18.52
C LEU A 78 -24.83 36.65 19.68
N PRO A 79 -24.80 35.96 20.83
CA PRO A 79 -25.76 36.14 21.92
C PRO A 79 -25.68 37.50 22.63
N ASP A 80 -24.51 38.14 22.63
CA ASP A 80 -24.23 39.38 23.37
C ASP A 80 -24.17 40.62 22.46
N LYS A 81 -23.67 40.47 21.24
CA LYS A 81 -23.47 41.55 20.26
C LYS A 81 -23.68 41.01 18.84
N SER A 82 -24.39 41.73 17.97
CA SER A 82 -24.39 41.38 16.54
C SER A 82 -22.96 41.36 15.97
N GLY A 83 -22.67 40.41 15.09
CA GLY A 83 -21.37 40.26 14.41
C GLY A 83 -20.92 41.54 13.70
N LEU A 84 -21.84 42.36 13.20
CA LEU A 84 -21.51 43.69 12.63
C LEU A 84 -20.93 44.66 13.67
N LYS A 85 -21.47 44.67 14.89
CA LYS A 85 -20.96 45.52 15.98
C LYS A 85 -19.59 45.06 16.45
N VAL A 86 -19.37 43.74 16.47
CA VAL A 86 -18.06 43.15 16.77
C VAL A 86 -17.06 43.50 15.68
N CYS A 87 -17.44 43.36 14.40
CA CYS A 87 -16.63 43.76 13.25
C CYS A 87 -16.22 45.23 13.34
N HIS A 88 -17.17 46.13 13.62
CA HIS A 88 -16.88 47.54 13.78
C HIS A 88 -15.88 47.79 14.92
N SER A 89 -16.02 47.09 16.05
CA SER A 89 -15.11 47.21 17.18
C SER A 89 -13.69 46.71 16.85
N LEU A 90 -13.58 45.63 16.08
CA LEU A 90 -12.30 45.11 15.59
C LEU A 90 -11.63 46.07 14.60
N LYS A 91 -12.40 46.66 13.69
CA LYS A 91 -11.90 47.58 12.66
C LYS A 91 -11.60 48.98 13.16
N ALA A 92 -12.21 49.40 14.28
CA ALA A 92 -11.90 50.66 14.94
C ALA A 92 -10.67 50.59 15.88
N ASP A 93 -10.20 49.38 16.20
CA ASP A 93 -9.02 49.16 17.05
C ASP A 93 -7.75 49.18 16.19
N PRO A 94 -6.83 50.16 16.34
CA PRO A 94 -5.63 50.27 15.49
C PRO A 94 -4.72 49.05 15.54
N GLN A 95 -4.81 48.23 16.60
CA GLN A 95 -4.02 47.01 16.72
C GLN A 95 -4.64 45.81 16.01
N LEU A 96 -5.92 45.90 15.60
CA LEU A 96 -6.69 44.79 15.03
C LEU A 96 -7.27 45.13 13.65
N GLU A 97 -7.27 46.40 13.23
CA GLU A 97 -7.89 46.86 11.98
C GLU A 97 -7.41 46.12 10.73
N HIS A 98 -6.13 45.72 10.73
CA HIS A 98 -5.46 45.02 9.64
C HIS A 98 -5.83 43.54 9.56
N ILE A 99 -6.38 42.95 10.63
CA ILE A 99 -6.73 41.53 10.66
C ILE A 99 -7.93 41.32 9.72
N PRO A 100 -7.82 40.41 8.74
CA PRO A 100 -8.93 40.10 7.86
C PRO A 100 -10.06 39.41 8.61
N ILE A 101 -11.30 39.67 8.18
CA ILE A 101 -12.52 39.12 8.79
C ILE A 101 -13.33 38.41 7.70
N ILE A 102 -13.68 37.14 7.94
CA ILE A 102 -14.66 36.38 7.16
C ILE A 102 -15.95 36.28 7.97
N ILE A 103 -17.06 36.69 7.38
CA ILE A 103 -18.38 36.64 8.01
C ILE A 103 -19.12 35.39 7.55
N LEU A 104 -19.71 34.64 8.48
CA LEU A 104 -20.63 33.54 8.21
C LEU A 104 -22.06 33.98 8.53
N SER A 105 -22.99 33.80 7.58
CA SER A 105 -24.41 34.10 7.77
C SER A 105 -25.29 32.90 7.43
N THR A 106 -26.32 32.65 8.22
CA THR A 106 -27.35 31.63 7.93
C THR A 106 -28.47 32.16 7.02
N ALA A 107 -28.62 33.48 6.95
CA ALA A 107 -29.62 34.15 6.13
C ALA A 107 -28.99 34.84 4.91
N PRO A 108 -29.72 34.96 3.79
CA PRO A 108 -29.31 35.82 2.68
C PRO A 108 -29.08 37.24 3.21
N ILE A 109 -27.90 37.79 2.90
CA ILE A 109 -27.52 39.14 3.32
C ILE A 109 -28.05 40.12 2.27
N GLU A 110 -28.72 41.18 2.72
CA GLU A 110 -29.23 42.21 1.82
C GLU A 110 -28.09 43.02 1.19
N GLU A 111 -28.30 43.55 -0.02
CA GLU A 111 -27.27 44.29 -0.75
C GLU A 111 -26.72 45.51 0.03
N GLN A 112 -27.58 46.14 0.84
CA GLN A 112 -27.18 47.25 1.72
C GLN A 112 -26.20 46.80 2.82
N GLU A 113 -26.42 45.63 3.41
CA GLU A 113 -25.53 45.07 4.44
C GLU A 113 -24.19 44.62 3.84
N VAL A 114 -24.19 44.05 2.64
CA VAL A 114 -22.96 43.69 1.91
C VAL A 114 -22.11 44.92 1.63
N GLU A 115 -22.73 46.01 1.15
CA GLU A 115 -22.01 47.26 0.89
C GLU A 115 -21.46 47.88 2.19
N GLN A 116 -22.18 47.76 3.31
CA GLN A 116 -21.69 48.17 4.62
C GLN A 116 -20.48 47.35 5.07
N MET A 117 -20.53 46.01 4.94
CA MET A 117 -19.40 45.12 5.24
C MET A 117 -18.17 45.47 4.41
N ARG A 118 -18.36 45.72 3.11
CA ARG A 118 -17.29 46.10 2.19
C ARG A 118 -16.62 47.42 2.61
N LYS A 119 -17.42 48.44 2.97
CA LYS A 119 -16.90 49.72 3.49
C LYS A 119 -16.12 49.58 4.80
N MET A 120 -16.47 48.60 5.62
CA MET A 120 -15.75 48.29 6.87
C MET A 120 -14.48 47.46 6.65
N GLY A 121 -14.17 47.04 5.43
CA GLY A 121 -12.99 46.23 5.14
C GLY A 121 -13.12 44.78 5.61
N VAL A 122 -14.34 44.23 5.61
CA VAL A 122 -14.56 42.78 5.70
C VAL A 122 -13.94 42.14 4.47
N ALA A 123 -13.15 41.08 4.68
CA ALA A 123 -12.44 40.42 3.60
C ALA A 123 -13.38 39.58 2.73
N GLU A 124 -14.31 38.86 3.37
CA GLU A 124 -15.26 38.00 2.69
C GLU A 124 -16.51 37.71 3.52
N HIS A 125 -17.61 37.31 2.88
CA HIS A 125 -18.81 36.82 3.55
C HIS A 125 -19.28 35.53 2.87
N LEU A 126 -19.75 34.56 3.66
CA LEU A 126 -20.18 33.25 3.19
C LEU A 126 -21.48 32.83 3.86
N SER A 127 -22.28 32.07 3.12
CA SER A 127 -23.38 31.29 3.69
C SER A 127 -22.81 30.20 4.60
N LYS A 128 -23.24 30.16 5.86
CA LYS A 128 -22.82 29.17 6.86
C LYS A 128 -23.18 27.76 6.41
N THR A 129 -24.34 27.61 5.76
CA THR A 129 -24.79 26.36 5.16
C THR A 129 -23.85 25.93 4.03
N ASP A 130 -23.45 26.83 3.15
CA ASP A 130 -22.57 26.48 2.03
C ASP A 130 -21.13 26.21 2.49
N ALA A 131 -20.67 27.00 3.46
CA ALA A 131 -19.32 26.87 4.02
C ALA A 131 -19.11 25.55 4.77
N LEU A 132 -20.14 25.05 5.46
CA LEU A 132 -20.03 23.91 6.39
C LEU A 132 -20.79 22.64 5.98
N LEU A 133 -21.88 22.78 5.22
CA LEU A 133 -22.83 21.68 4.97
C LEU A 133 -22.96 21.31 3.48
N ALA A 134 -22.58 22.18 2.53
CA ALA A 134 -22.70 21.86 1.10
C ALA A 134 -21.75 20.75 0.65
N ASP A 135 -20.58 20.63 1.28
CA ASP A 135 -19.75 19.44 1.20
C ASP A 135 -19.30 19.04 2.61
N SER A 136 -19.34 17.74 2.93
CA SER A 136 -18.95 17.21 4.24
C SER A 136 -17.45 17.38 4.57
N SER A 137 -16.72 18.11 3.72
CA SER A 137 -15.27 18.36 3.81
C SER A 137 -14.92 19.79 4.20
N GLY A 138 -15.87 20.73 4.25
CA GLY A 138 -15.58 22.14 4.56
C GLY A 138 -14.70 22.84 3.51
N ARG A 139 -14.71 22.34 2.27
CA ARG A 139 -13.75 22.76 1.23
C ARG A 139 -13.95 24.23 0.84
N LEU A 140 -15.19 24.70 0.80
CA LEU A 140 -15.50 26.09 0.50
C LEU A 140 -14.90 27.02 1.56
N LEU A 141 -15.09 26.72 2.85
CA LEU A 141 -14.49 27.46 3.95
C LEU A 141 -12.96 27.54 3.81
N LEU A 142 -12.30 26.39 3.59
CA LEU A 142 -10.84 26.33 3.41
C LEU A 142 -10.35 27.15 2.22
N GLN A 143 -11.08 27.13 1.10
CA GLN A 143 -10.73 27.91 -0.08
C GLN A 143 -10.69 29.41 0.24
N HIS A 144 -11.71 29.92 0.93
CA HIS A 144 -11.80 31.33 1.29
C HIS A 144 -10.79 31.74 2.37
N VAL A 145 -10.59 30.90 3.39
CA VAL A 145 -9.57 31.12 4.42
C VAL A 145 -8.17 31.25 3.81
N ASN A 146 -7.81 30.33 2.91
CA ASN A 146 -6.53 30.36 2.20
C ASN A 146 -6.39 31.63 1.35
N GLN A 147 -7.41 31.95 0.55
CA GLN A 147 -7.44 33.14 -0.30
C GLN A 147 -7.21 34.43 0.50
N VAL A 148 -7.90 34.58 1.63
CA VAL A 148 -7.83 35.77 2.49
C VAL A 148 -6.47 35.89 3.19
N LEU A 149 -5.90 34.78 3.65
CA LEU A 149 -4.60 34.79 4.32
C LEU A 149 -3.42 35.02 3.36
N GLY A 150 -3.66 35.18 2.06
CA GLY A 150 -2.59 35.23 1.05
C GLY A 150 -1.79 33.93 0.98
N ARG A 151 -2.21 32.91 1.74
CA ARG A 151 -1.88 31.52 1.51
C ARG A 151 -2.61 31.18 0.23
N GLN A 152 -1.97 31.44 -0.92
CA GLN A 152 -2.19 30.53 -2.04
C GLN A 152 -2.15 29.15 -1.41
N PRO A 153 -3.12 28.25 -1.68
CA PRO A 153 -2.90 26.88 -1.28
C PRO A 153 -1.49 26.59 -1.80
N GLN A 154 -0.52 26.41 -0.91
CA GLN A 154 0.60 25.56 -1.23
C GLN A 154 -0.10 24.24 -1.40
N LEU A 155 -0.62 24.07 -2.61
CA LEU A 155 -0.83 22.82 -3.25
C LEU A 155 0.53 22.20 -3.05
N LYS A 156 0.65 21.37 -2.00
CA LYS A 156 1.58 20.26 -2.04
C LYS A 156 1.26 19.65 -3.38
N THR A 157 2.10 19.97 -4.36
CA THR A 157 1.92 19.49 -5.69
C THR A 157 2.11 17.99 -5.54
N ASP A 158 1.02 17.24 -5.55
CA ASP A 158 1.05 15.79 -5.80
C ASP A 158 1.67 15.51 -7.19
N TYR A 159 2.08 16.54 -7.93
CA TYR A 159 2.94 16.46 -9.09
C TYR A 159 4.38 16.21 -8.70
N SER A 160 4.94 15.11 -9.21
CA SER A 160 6.38 15.05 -9.45
C SER A 160 6.77 16.26 -10.31
N PRO A 161 7.84 17.01 -9.97
CA PRO A 161 8.26 18.25 -10.62
C PRO A 161 8.79 18.11 -12.07
N ALA A 162 8.26 17.16 -12.86
CA ALA A 162 8.68 16.85 -14.23
C ALA A 162 7.54 16.29 -15.10
N GLN A 163 6.28 16.66 -14.82
CA GLN A 163 5.17 16.20 -15.65
C GLN A 163 5.00 17.08 -16.89
N LYS A 164 5.14 16.45 -18.06
CA LYS A 164 4.97 17.08 -19.38
C LYS A 164 3.49 17.26 -19.70
N ILE A 165 3.08 18.47 -20.04
CA ILE A 165 1.77 18.80 -20.60
C ILE A 165 1.96 19.16 -22.07
N LEU A 166 1.19 18.52 -22.94
CA LEU A 166 1.17 18.86 -24.36
C LEU A 166 0.03 19.84 -24.62
N VAL A 167 0.33 21.00 -25.19
CA VAL A 167 -0.65 22.01 -25.60
C VAL A 167 -0.76 22.00 -27.12
N VAL A 168 -1.94 21.69 -27.62
CA VAL A 168 -2.25 21.63 -29.05
C VAL A 168 -3.33 22.69 -29.33
N ASP A 169 -2.93 23.78 -29.98
CA ASP A 169 -3.80 24.91 -30.33
C ASP A 169 -3.17 25.56 -31.56
N ASP A 170 -3.95 26.00 -32.56
CA ASP A 170 -3.41 26.60 -33.78
C ASP A 170 -3.04 28.08 -33.61
N ASP A 171 -3.64 28.76 -32.62
CA ASP A 171 -3.34 30.15 -32.29
C ASP A 171 -2.02 30.28 -31.50
N PRO A 172 -0.99 30.94 -32.06
CA PRO A 172 0.29 31.11 -31.36
C PRO A 172 0.18 31.95 -30.09
N GLY A 173 -0.80 32.86 -30.00
CA GLY A 173 -1.04 33.66 -28.80
C GLY A 173 -1.54 32.83 -27.63
N SER A 174 -2.54 31.97 -27.88
CA SER A 174 -3.11 31.00 -26.95
C SER A 174 -2.04 30.03 -26.43
N ARG A 175 -1.24 29.46 -27.34
CA ARG A 175 -0.10 28.58 -26.96
C ARG A 175 0.89 29.28 -26.03
N PHE A 176 1.35 30.47 -26.42
CA PHE A 176 2.30 31.26 -25.63
C PHE A 176 1.76 31.58 -24.23
N LEU A 177 0.48 31.96 -24.13
CA LEU A 177 -0.18 32.28 -22.86
C LEU A 177 -0.27 31.04 -21.96
N LEU A 178 -0.75 29.90 -22.50
CA LEU A 178 -0.85 28.64 -21.78
C LEU A 178 0.52 28.16 -21.31
N ARG A 179 1.52 28.16 -22.20
CA ARG A 179 2.91 27.80 -21.85
C ARG A 179 3.42 28.65 -20.69
N THR A 180 3.32 29.97 -20.80
CA THR A 180 3.86 30.89 -19.78
C THR A 180 3.20 30.66 -18.42
N ARG A 181 1.87 30.47 -18.39
CA ARG A 181 1.13 30.25 -17.14
C ARG A 181 1.38 28.88 -16.53
N LEU A 182 1.44 27.82 -17.33
CA LEU A 182 1.71 26.47 -16.83
C LEU A 182 3.17 26.32 -16.39
N GLN A 183 4.13 26.95 -17.07
CA GLN A 183 5.53 26.98 -16.63
C GLN A 183 5.71 27.71 -15.30
N ALA A 184 4.93 28.79 -15.05
CA ALA A 184 4.93 29.47 -13.76
C ALA A 184 4.42 28.59 -12.60
N GLU A 185 3.62 27.56 -12.90
CA GLU A 185 3.16 26.53 -11.95
C GLU A 185 4.16 25.35 -11.82
N GLY A 186 5.34 25.44 -12.46
CA GLY A 186 6.39 24.42 -12.41
C GLY A 186 6.16 23.21 -13.32
N LEU A 187 5.28 23.32 -14.32
CA LEU A 187 4.96 22.25 -15.28
C LEU A 187 5.85 22.35 -16.53
N GLU A 188 6.28 21.21 -17.06
CA GLU A 188 6.98 21.16 -18.35
C GLU A 188 5.93 21.19 -19.47
N VAL A 189 6.08 22.09 -20.45
CA VAL A 189 5.10 22.28 -21.52
C VAL A 189 5.74 21.98 -22.88
N VAL A 190 5.11 21.10 -23.64
CA VAL A 190 5.39 20.83 -25.04
C VAL A 190 4.27 21.48 -25.86
N GLU A 191 4.60 22.15 -26.96
CA GLU A 191 3.64 22.87 -27.80
C GLU A 191 3.52 22.19 -29.17
N ALA A 192 2.31 22.14 -29.71
CA ALA A 192 2.03 21.71 -31.07
C ALA A 192 1.06 22.69 -31.74
N ALA A 193 1.33 23.03 -33.00
CA ALA A 193 0.58 24.06 -33.74
C ALA A 193 -0.64 23.52 -34.51
N ASP A 194 -0.81 22.20 -34.58
CA ASP A 194 -1.97 21.56 -35.20
C ASP A 194 -2.11 20.11 -34.71
N GLY A 195 -3.20 19.45 -35.09
CA GLY A 195 -3.49 18.07 -34.69
C GLY A 195 -2.47 17.03 -35.16
N GLU A 196 -1.83 17.22 -36.32
CA GLU A 196 -0.83 16.28 -36.85
C GLU A 196 0.46 16.37 -36.02
N HIS A 197 0.95 17.60 -35.79
CA HIS A 197 2.06 17.85 -34.87
C HIS A 197 1.75 17.37 -33.45
N GLY A 198 0.52 17.58 -32.97
CA GLY A 198 0.10 17.12 -31.63
C GLY A 198 0.17 15.59 -31.48
N LEU A 199 -0.25 14.85 -32.50
CA LEU A 199 -0.14 13.38 -32.51
C LEU A 199 1.31 12.91 -32.60
N ALA A 200 2.16 13.61 -33.38
CA ALA A 200 3.59 13.30 -33.45
C ALA A 200 4.30 13.53 -32.10
N GLU A 201 4.01 14.65 -31.42
CA GLU A 201 4.57 14.99 -30.11
C GLU A 201 4.11 14.03 -29.02
N LEU A 202 2.83 13.61 -29.04
CA LEU A 202 2.30 12.60 -28.12
C LEU A 202 3.14 11.32 -28.13
N GLN A 203 3.55 10.85 -29.31
CA GLN A 203 4.38 9.65 -29.47
C GLN A 203 5.78 9.82 -28.88
N GLN A 204 6.37 11.01 -29.03
CA GLN A 204 7.74 11.27 -28.60
C GLN A 204 7.86 11.55 -27.10
N CYS A 205 6.93 12.33 -26.52
CA CYS A 205 7.09 12.86 -25.17
C CYS A 205 6.22 12.17 -24.10
N SER A 206 5.26 11.33 -24.49
CA SER A 206 4.34 10.61 -23.56
C SER A 206 3.78 11.50 -22.44
N PRO A 207 3.04 12.57 -22.78
CA PRO A 207 2.63 13.59 -21.83
C PRO A 207 1.70 13.06 -20.73
N ALA A 208 1.74 13.73 -19.58
CA ALA A 208 0.85 13.51 -18.44
C ALA A 208 -0.60 13.89 -18.76
N LEU A 209 -0.78 14.93 -19.57
CA LEU A 209 -2.07 15.48 -19.98
C LEU A 209 -1.91 16.25 -21.30
N ILE A 210 -2.96 16.25 -22.12
CA ILE A 210 -3.06 17.04 -23.36
C ILE A 210 -4.14 18.09 -23.18
N LEU A 211 -3.78 19.36 -23.41
CA LEU A 211 -4.72 20.47 -23.60
C LEU A 211 -4.93 20.63 -25.10
N LEU A 212 -6.16 20.41 -25.57
CA LEU A 212 -6.46 20.27 -27.00
C LEU A 212 -7.55 21.26 -27.43
N ASP A 213 -7.21 22.21 -28.30
CA ASP A 213 -8.22 23.07 -28.90
C ASP A 213 -9.15 22.26 -29.81
N ILE A 214 -10.44 22.55 -29.75
CA ILE A 214 -11.45 21.95 -30.61
C ILE A 214 -11.32 22.48 -32.03
N GLN A 215 -11.12 23.80 -32.18
CA GLN A 215 -11.13 24.47 -33.47
C GLN A 215 -9.70 24.57 -34.01
N MET A 216 -9.33 23.68 -34.92
CA MET A 216 -8.04 23.73 -35.60
C MET A 216 -8.22 23.44 -37.10
N PRO A 217 -7.40 24.06 -37.97
CA PRO A 217 -7.41 23.82 -39.40
C PRO A 217 -6.91 22.40 -39.73
N ARG A 218 -7.34 21.88 -40.89
CA ARG A 218 -7.04 20.53 -41.43
C ARG A 218 -7.63 19.38 -40.61
N MET A 219 -7.42 19.35 -39.30
CA MET A 219 -7.86 18.30 -38.41
C MET A 219 -8.40 18.89 -37.10
N SER A 220 -9.67 18.66 -36.82
CA SER A 220 -10.33 19.19 -35.62
C SER A 220 -9.85 18.49 -34.35
N GLY A 221 -9.93 19.17 -33.21
CA GLY A 221 -9.58 18.59 -31.91
C GLY A 221 -10.40 17.35 -31.56
N ILE A 222 -11.64 17.24 -32.04
CA ILE A 222 -12.47 16.05 -31.82
C ILE A 222 -11.91 14.84 -32.58
N GLU A 223 -11.48 15.02 -33.83
CA GLU A 223 -10.85 13.94 -34.60
C GLU A 223 -9.51 13.52 -33.97
N VAL A 224 -8.77 14.48 -33.41
CA VAL A 224 -7.51 14.20 -32.70
C VAL A 224 -7.79 13.39 -31.43
N LEU A 225 -8.79 13.78 -30.64
CA LEU A 225 -9.24 13.05 -29.46
C LEU A 225 -9.59 11.60 -29.77
N GLU A 226 -10.34 11.35 -30.85
CA GLU A 226 -10.71 9.98 -31.26
C GLU A 226 -9.48 9.12 -31.57
N LYS A 227 -8.50 9.66 -32.31
CA LYS A 227 -7.24 8.95 -32.59
C LYS A 227 -6.47 8.68 -31.30
N ILE A 228 -6.38 9.67 -30.40
CA ILE A 228 -5.69 9.52 -29.11
C ILE A 228 -6.35 8.44 -28.27
N LYS A 229 -7.69 8.44 -28.11
CA LYS A 229 -8.37 7.48 -27.24
C LYS A 229 -8.39 6.06 -27.82
N LYS A 230 -8.26 5.92 -29.14
CA LYS A 230 -8.10 4.63 -29.81
C LYS A 230 -6.72 4.02 -29.56
N ASP A 231 -5.65 4.79 -29.79
CA ASP A 231 -4.27 4.27 -29.75
C ASP A 231 -3.63 4.38 -28.35
N TYR A 232 -4.06 5.38 -27.58
CA TYR A 232 -3.56 5.72 -26.24
C TYR A 232 -4.72 5.95 -25.24
N PRO A 233 -5.52 4.91 -24.92
CA PRO A 233 -6.74 5.04 -24.12
C PRO A 233 -6.53 5.60 -22.71
N ASP A 234 -5.34 5.40 -22.14
CA ASP A 234 -4.98 5.86 -20.79
C ASP A 234 -4.42 7.31 -20.79
N THR A 235 -4.27 7.97 -21.95
CA THR A 235 -3.81 9.37 -22.03
C THR A 235 -4.93 10.33 -21.63
N ALA A 236 -4.61 11.26 -20.74
CA ALA A 236 -5.54 12.29 -20.30
C ALA A 236 -5.68 13.40 -21.33
N VAL A 237 -6.91 13.78 -21.67
CA VAL A 237 -7.19 14.85 -22.65
C VAL A 237 -8.23 15.80 -22.09
N VAL A 238 -7.91 17.08 -22.07
CA VAL A 238 -8.82 18.18 -21.71
C VAL A 238 -9.02 19.06 -22.92
N MET A 239 -10.27 19.24 -23.31
CA MET A 239 -10.61 20.06 -24.48
C MET A 239 -10.63 21.55 -24.12
N ILE A 240 -10.16 22.42 -25.01
CA ILE A 240 -10.32 23.86 -24.92
C ILE A 240 -11.29 24.30 -26.02
N THR A 241 -12.34 25.07 -25.69
CA THR A 241 -13.41 25.42 -26.65
C THR A 241 -13.75 26.90 -26.64
N ALA A 242 -13.91 27.52 -27.81
CA ALA A 242 -14.34 28.92 -27.95
C ALA A 242 -15.86 29.13 -27.83
N TYR A 243 -16.66 28.12 -28.13
CA TYR A 243 -18.11 28.13 -27.99
C TYR A 243 -18.52 26.94 -27.11
N GLY A 244 -18.74 27.21 -25.84
CA GLY A 244 -19.22 26.25 -24.85
C GLY A 244 -20.72 25.98 -24.98
N THR A 245 -21.21 25.62 -26.17
CA THR A 245 -22.52 24.95 -26.21
C THR A 245 -22.37 23.63 -25.48
N GLU A 246 -23.27 23.33 -24.53
CA GLU A 246 -23.23 22.09 -23.74
C GLU A 246 -23.12 20.85 -24.65
N GLU A 247 -23.69 20.93 -25.86
CA GLU A 247 -23.67 19.87 -26.88
C GLU A 247 -22.26 19.46 -27.33
N ILE A 248 -21.38 20.42 -27.65
CA ILE A 248 -20.01 20.13 -28.10
C ILE A 248 -19.18 19.56 -26.96
N ALA A 249 -19.36 20.09 -25.75
CA ALA A 249 -18.71 19.56 -24.55
C ALA A 249 -19.18 18.13 -24.27
N VAL A 250 -20.49 17.86 -24.34
CA VAL A 250 -21.08 16.53 -24.17
C VAL A 250 -20.58 15.56 -25.24
N GLU A 251 -20.46 15.99 -26.50
CA GLU A 251 -19.91 15.16 -27.57
C GLU A 251 -18.45 14.77 -27.27
N ALA A 252 -17.60 15.74 -26.90
CA ALA A 252 -16.22 15.48 -26.55
C ALA A 252 -16.09 14.51 -25.35
N MET A 253 -16.92 14.69 -24.33
CA MET A 253 -16.96 13.77 -23.17
C MET A 253 -17.38 12.35 -23.58
N ARG A 254 -18.38 12.21 -24.47
CA ARG A 254 -18.81 10.90 -25.01
C ARG A 254 -17.70 10.21 -25.81
N LYS A 255 -16.85 10.99 -26.49
CA LYS A 255 -15.68 10.50 -27.23
C LYS A 255 -14.46 10.22 -26.34
N GLY A 256 -14.59 10.44 -25.02
CA GLY A 256 -13.60 10.02 -24.03
C GLY A 256 -12.69 11.14 -23.52
N ALA A 257 -12.99 12.41 -23.80
CA ALA A 257 -12.34 13.53 -23.12
C ALA A 257 -12.53 13.41 -21.59
N ASP A 258 -11.50 13.79 -20.83
CA ASP A 258 -11.54 13.71 -19.37
C ASP A 258 -12.17 14.95 -18.74
N ASP A 259 -12.08 16.11 -19.40
CA ASP A 259 -12.76 17.37 -19.03
C ASP A 259 -12.73 18.38 -20.20
N TYR A 260 -13.34 19.56 -20.02
CA TYR A 260 -13.27 20.67 -20.94
C TYR A 260 -13.14 22.04 -20.25
N ILE A 261 -12.55 23.01 -20.96
CA ILE A 261 -12.38 24.41 -20.54
C ILE A 261 -12.87 25.33 -21.65
N SER A 262 -13.75 26.27 -21.30
CA SER A 262 -14.22 27.32 -22.22
C SER A 262 -13.22 28.46 -22.31
N LYS A 263 -13.04 29.03 -23.51
CA LYS A 263 -12.39 30.34 -23.74
C LYS A 263 -13.44 31.44 -23.47
N PRO A 264 -13.09 32.58 -22.83
CA PRO A 264 -11.77 32.92 -22.30
C PRO A 264 -11.37 32.02 -21.12
N ILE A 265 -10.10 31.62 -21.09
CA ILE A 265 -9.59 30.63 -20.14
C ILE A 265 -9.50 31.24 -18.73
N ASP A 266 -10.28 30.69 -17.79
CA ASP A 266 -10.05 30.92 -16.36
C ASP A 266 -8.93 29.99 -15.87
N PHE A 267 -7.76 30.58 -15.59
CA PHE A 267 -6.59 29.84 -15.11
C PHE A 267 -6.80 29.14 -13.76
N ARG A 268 -7.68 29.66 -12.89
CA ARG A 268 -8.02 28.97 -11.63
C ARG A 268 -8.78 27.68 -11.92
N LYS A 269 -9.74 27.74 -12.87
CA LYS A 269 -10.49 26.56 -13.33
C LYS A 269 -9.56 25.58 -14.04
N LEU A 270 -8.72 26.06 -14.95
CA LEU A 270 -7.74 25.24 -15.68
C LEU A 270 -6.81 24.48 -14.73
N ASN A 271 -6.19 25.16 -13.75
CA ASN A 271 -5.28 24.54 -12.80
C ASN A 271 -5.98 23.51 -11.91
N ARG A 272 -7.27 23.71 -11.58
CA ARG A 272 -8.08 22.72 -10.86
C ARG A 272 -8.38 21.50 -11.74
N THR A 273 -8.76 21.70 -12.99
CA THR A 273 -9.05 20.63 -13.95
C THR A 273 -7.80 19.79 -14.23
N ILE A 274 -6.65 20.41 -14.51
CA ILE A 274 -5.37 19.72 -14.74
C ILE A 274 -5.01 18.83 -13.53
N ARG A 275 -5.21 19.31 -12.30
CA ARG A 275 -5.01 18.54 -11.06
C ARG A 275 -5.91 17.33 -10.96
N ASN A 276 -7.21 17.53 -11.12
CA ASN A 276 -8.18 16.46 -11.00
C ASN A 276 -7.93 15.37 -12.05
N VAL A 277 -7.69 15.77 -13.31
CA VAL A 277 -7.51 14.85 -14.42
C VAL A 277 -6.22 14.04 -14.26
N ILE A 278 -5.09 14.68 -13.93
CA ILE A 278 -3.83 13.96 -13.73
C ILE A 278 -3.93 13.00 -12.54
N LYS A 279 -4.50 13.44 -11.41
CA LYS A 279 -4.71 12.60 -10.23
C LYS A 279 -5.57 11.38 -10.56
N ASN A 280 -6.67 11.58 -11.26
CA ASN A 280 -7.56 10.50 -11.69
C ASN A 280 -6.85 9.53 -12.64
N ARG A 281 -6.03 10.02 -13.56
CA ARG A 281 -5.21 9.19 -14.44
C ARG A 281 -4.21 8.34 -13.65
N GLN A 282 -3.46 8.95 -12.73
CA GLN A 282 -2.51 8.23 -11.87
C GLN A 282 -3.19 7.14 -11.05
N LEU A 283 -4.38 7.42 -10.49
CA LEU A 283 -5.18 6.44 -9.75
C LEU A 283 -5.58 5.27 -10.66
N ARG A 284 -6.11 5.54 -11.86
CA ARG A 284 -6.49 4.50 -12.84
C ARG A 284 -5.28 3.61 -13.21
N LEU A 285 -4.14 4.22 -13.52
CA LEU A 285 -2.91 3.51 -13.87
C LEU A 285 -2.38 2.65 -12.70
N THR A 286 -2.41 3.20 -11.48
CA THR A 286 -2.00 2.48 -10.27
C THR A 286 -2.90 1.31 -9.98
N GLN A 287 -4.22 1.48 -10.09
CA GLN A 287 -5.20 0.41 -9.92
C GLN A 287 -4.99 -0.73 -10.93
N LYS A 288 -4.76 -0.39 -12.20
CA LYS A 288 -4.45 -1.36 -13.27
C LYS A 288 -3.17 -2.12 -12.96
N ARG A 289 -2.11 -1.44 -12.52
CA ARG A 289 -0.84 -2.06 -12.10
C ARG A 289 -1.02 -3.00 -10.92
N LEU A 290 -1.70 -2.55 -9.86
CA LEU A 290 -1.90 -3.34 -8.64
C LEU A 290 -2.76 -4.58 -8.91
N SER A 291 -3.81 -4.45 -9.73
CA SER A 291 -4.64 -5.58 -10.16
C SER A 291 -3.82 -6.64 -10.91
N ASN A 292 -2.94 -6.20 -11.82
CA ASN A 292 -2.03 -7.10 -12.53
C ASN A 292 -1.04 -7.79 -11.59
N GLN A 293 -0.46 -7.07 -10.63
CA GLN A 293 0.44 -7.64 -9.62
C GLN A 293 -0.28 -8.67 -8.75
N LEU A 294 -1.49 -8.35 -8.28
CA LEU A 294 -2.29 -9.26 -7.47
C LEU A 294 -2.58 -10.57 -8.23
N ARG A 295 -2.94 -10.46 -9.51
CA ARG A 295 -3.17 -11.63 -10.38
C ARG A 295 -1.91 -12.48 -10.54
N GLN A 296 -0.75 -11.85 -10.75
CA GLN A 296 0.52 -12.56 -10.88
C GLN A 296 0.90 -13.29 -9.58
N THR A 297 0.83 -12.58 -8.44
CA THR A 297 1.13 -13.15 -7.12
C THR A 297 0.17 -14.30 -6.79
N SER A 298 -1.12 -14.18 -7.15
CA SER A 298 -2.09 -15.27 -6.95
C SER A 298 -1.71 -16.54 -7.72
N VAL A 299 -1.23 -16.40 -8.96
CA VAL A 299 -0.79 -17.55 -9.76
C VAL A 299 0.48 -18.17 -9.17
N GLU A 300 1.43 -17.36 -8.71
CA GLU A 300 2.65 -17.86 -8.05
C GLU A 300 2.32 -18.60 -6.75
N LEU A 301 1.42 -18.04 -5.93
CA LEU A 301 0.99 -18.66 -4.68
C LEU A 301 0.32 -20.01 -4.92
N MET A 302 -0.53 -20.12 -5.94
CA MET A 302 -1.14 -21.40 -6.32
C MET A 302 -0.10 -22.47 -6.68
N LYS A 303 0.99 -22.09 -7.37
CA LYS A 303 2.09 -23.03 -7.68
C LYS A 303 2.80 -23.51 -6.41
N LYS A 304 3.12 -22.58 -5.50
CA LYS A 304 3.77 -22.93 -4.21
C LYS A 304 2.89 -23.83 -3.34
N VAL A 305 1.57 -23.60 -3.34
CA VAL A 305 0.63 -24.47 -2.63
C VAL A 305 0.62 -25.90 -3.20
N ASP A 306 0.69 -26.06 -4.52
CA ASP A 306 0.78 -27.39 -5.15
C ASP A 306 2.10 -28.10 -4.82
N GLU A 307 3.21 -27.37 -4.86
CA GLU A 307 4.54 -27.89 -4.50
C GLU A 307 4.62 -28.30 -3.02
N LEU A 308 4.08 -27.47 -2.11
CA LEU A 308 3.97 -27.78 -0.69
C LEU A 308 3.12 -29.04 -0.44
N LYS A 309 2.04 -29.23 -1.19
CA LYS A 309 1.21 -30.46 -1.08
C LYS A 309 1.98 -31.70 -1.52
N LYS A 310 2.77 -31.62 -2.59
CA LYS A 310 3.59 -32.74 -3.09
C LYS A 310 4.70 -33.10 -2.11
N THR A 311 5.45 -32.11 -1.62
CA THR A 311 6.52 -32.31 -0.63
C THR A 311 5.97 -32.88 0.67
N ASN A 312 4.84 -32.38 1.17
CA ASN A 312 4.21 -32.91 2.38
C ASN A 312 3.77 -34.39 2.21
N ARG A 313 3.26 -34.76 1.03
CA ARG A 313 2.93 -36.18 0.75
C ARG A 313 4.16 -37.08 0.81
N SER A 314 5.27 -36.66 0.19
CA SER A 314 6.54 -37.39 0.24
C SER A 314 7.09 -37.48 1.67
N LEU A 315 6.91 -36.44 2.48
CA LEU A 315 7.31 -36.44 3.89
C LEU A 315 6.51 -37.48 4.70
N ILE A 316 5.20 -37.54 4.51
CA ILE A 316 4.36 -38.55 5.16
C ILE A 316 4.80 -39.98 4.77
N GLU A 317 5.08 -40.22 3.49
CA GLU A 317 5.54 -41.52 3.00
C GLU A 317 6.91 -41.92 3.59
N THR A 318 7.84 -40.97 3.69
CA THR A 318 9.16 -41.22 4.28
C THR A 318 9.06 -41.47 5.79
N GLN A 319 8.18 -40.75 6.50
CA GLN A 319 7.94 -40.97 7.92
C GLN A 319 7.35 -42.36 8.20
N ASP A 320 6.38 -42.83 7.39
CA ASP A 320 5.84 -44.19 7.53
C ASP A 320 6.91 -45.27 7.29
N ARG A 321 7.81 -45.06 6.32
CA ARG A 321 8.95 -45.96 6.10
C ARG A 321 9.92 -45.98 7.29
N LEU A 322 10.22 -44.83 7.88
CA LEU A 322 11.07 -44.73 9.07
C LEU A 322 10.46 -45.45 10.27
N VAL A 323 9.18 -45.24 10.54
CA VAL A 323 8.48 -45.93 11.65
C VAL A 323 8.54 -47.46 11.47
N LYS A 324 8.37 -47.95 10.24
CA LYS A 324 8.51 -49.39 9.94
C LYS A 324 9.93 -49.87 10.15
N ALA A 325 10.93 -49.12 9.70
CA ALA A 325 12.34 -49.45 9.88
C ALA A 325 12.74 -49.47 11.37
N GLU A 326 12.32 -48.49 12.16
CA GLU A 326 12.57 -48.44 13.61
C GLU A 326 11.94 -49.63 14.34
N ARG A 327 10.68 -49.97 14.02
CA ARG A 327 10.01 -51.14 14.61
C ARG A 327 10.76 -52.43 14.30
N LEU A 328 11.19 -52.61 13.05
CA LEU A 328 11.98 -53.78 12.65
C LEU A 328 13.32 -53.82 13.39
N ALA A 329 14.04 -52.71 13.48
CA ALA A 329 15.30 -52.63 14.22
C ALA A 329 15.14 -53.02 15.70
N ALA A 330 14.08 -52.56 16.36
CA ALA A 330 13.78 -52.92 17.75
C ALA A 330 13.47 -54.42 17.91
N ILE A 331 12.70 -55.01 16.98
CA ILE A 331 12.43 -56.46 16.95
C ILE A 331 13.75 -57.22 16.77
N THR A 332 14.60 -56.79 15.83
CA THR A 332 15.91 -57.39 15.58
C THR A 332 16.82 -57.37 16.81
N GLN A 333 16.95 -56.22 17.48
CA GLN A 333 17.75 -56.11 18.71
C GLN A 333 17.22 -57.02 19.82
N THR A 334 15.89 -57.10 19.97
CA THR A 334 15.26 -57.95 20.97
C THR A 334 15.49 -59.43 20.66
N ALA A 335 15.37 -59.84 19.40
CA ALA A 335 15.61 -61.21 18.97
C ALA A 335 17.05 -61.66 19.26
N ILE A 336 18.03 -60.81 18.96
CA ILE A 336 19.45 -61.07 19.28
C ILE A 336 19.64 -61.21 20.80
N ALA A 337 19.08 -60.30 21.60
CA ALA A 337 19.20 -60.33 23.05
C ALA A 337 18.56 -61.59 23.66
N VAL A 338 17.36 -61.96 23.20
CA VAL A 338 16.64 -63.17 23.63
C VAL A 338 17.43 -64.42 23.24
N ASN A 339 17.97 -64.47 22.03
CA ASN A 339 18.76 -65.62 21.56
C ASN A 339 19.99 -65.83 22.46
N HIS A 340 20.72 -64.76 22.79
CA HIS A 340 21.85 -64.84 23.73
C HIS A 340 21.41 -65.29 25.13
N GLN A 341 20.33 -64.74 25.68
CA GLN A 341 19.86 -65.08 27.03
C GLN A 341 19.33 -66.52 27.14
N ILE A 342 18.73 -67.08 26.09
CA ILE A 342 18.24 -68.47 26.08
C ILE A 342 19.39 -69.46 25.84
N ASN A 343 20.35 -69.14 24.97
CA ASN A 343 21.45 -70.05 24.65
C ASN A 343 22.38 -70.29 25.85
N ASN A 344 22.55 -69.30 26.73
CA ASN A 344 23.37 -69.43 27.94
C ASN A 344 22.94 -70.61 28.84
N PRO A 345 21.69 -70.64 29.38
CA PRO A 345 21.23 -71.75 30.21
C PRO A 345 21.11 -73.06 29.42
N LEU A 346 20.72 -73.02 28.13
CA LEU A 346 20.67 -74.23 27.30
C LEU A 346 22.03 -74.90 27.17
N THR A 347 23.11 -74.13 27.01
CA THR A 347 24.48 -74.65 26.92
C THR A 347 24.87 -75.37 28.21
N VAL A 348 24.48 -74.84 29.37
CA VAL A 348 24.71 -75.48 30.68
C VAL A 348 23.90 -76.76 30.82
N ILE A 349 22.62 -76.76 30.43
CA ILE A 349 21.74 -77.94 30.48
C ILE A 349 22.27 -79.04 29.56
N LEU A 350 22.62 -78.69 28.31
CA LEU A 350 23.22 -79.60 27.33
C LEU A 350 24.53 -80.20 27.84
N GLY A 351 25.45 -79.37 28.33
CA GLY A 351 26.73 -79.83 28.86
C GLY A 351 26.57 -80.80 30.02
N ASN A 352 25.69 -80.49 30.98
CA ASN A 352 25.39 -81.37 32.10
C ASN A 352 24.72 -82.68 31.66
N ALA A 353 23.76 -82.61 30.73
CA ALA A 353 23.10 -83.79 30.18
C ALA A 353 24.12 -84.72 29.48
N GLN A 354 25.01 -84.16 28.67
CA GLN A 354 26.07 -84.89 27.99
C GLN A 354 27.07 -85.52 28.97
N LEU A 355 27.52 -84.79 30.00
CA LEU A 355 28.39 -85.34 31.04
C LEU A 355 27.74 -86.52 31.79
N LEU A 356 26.45 -86.42 32.11
CA LEU A 356 25.71 -87.50 32.77
C LEU A 356 25.53 -88.72 31.85
N ILE A 357 25.27 -88.51 30.55
CA ILE A 357 25.25 -89.57 29.54
C ILE A 357 26.62 -90.26 29.47
N THR A 358 27.73 -89.52 29.45
CA THR A 358 29.08 -90.09 29.42
C THR A 358 29.41 -90.86 30.71
N LYS A 359 29.01 -90.36 31.88
CA LYS A 359 29.37 -90.94 33.18
C LYS A 359 28.53 -92.16 33.58
N TYR A 360 27.26 -92.21 33.20
CA TYR A 360 26.31 -93.25 33.61
C TYR A 360 25.71 -94.04 32.44
N GLY A 361 26.19 -93.81 31.22
CA GLY A 361 25.63 -94.33 29.96
C GLY A 361 25.44 -95.84 29.89
N GLU A 362 26.33 -96.61 30.53
CA GLU A 362 26.32 -98.07 30.52
C GLU A 362 25.53 -98.68 31.69
N LYS A 363 25.09 -97.86 32.66
CA LYS A 363 24.52 -98.32 33.94
C LYS A 363 23.00 -98.16 34.05
N ASP A 364 22.41 -97.22 33.32
CA ASP A 364 20.96 -96.95 33.39
C ASP A 364 20.39 -96.47 32.05
N GLU A 365 19.82 -97.39 31.28
CA GLU A 365 19.20 -97.09 29.98
C GLU A 365 18.01 -96.13 30.08
N LYS A 366 17.26 -96.14 31.19
CA LYS A 366 16.09 -95.26 31.36
C LYS A 366 16.55 -93.82 31.58
N LEU A 367 17.59 -93.62 32.40
CA LEU A 367 18.21 -92.32 32.60
C LEU A 367 18.79 -91.77 31.29
N VAL A 368 19.52 -92.58 30.52
CA VAL A 368 20.08 -92.18 29.22
C VAL A 368 18.99 -91.77 28.23
N ARG A 369 17.88 -92.50 28.17
CA ARG A 369 16.73 -92.13 27.31
C ARG A 369 16.15 -90.77 27.72
N ALA A 370 15.96 -90.52 29.01
CA ALA A 370 15.45 -89.24 29.50
C ALA A 370 16.41 -88.08 29.19
N LEU A 371 17.72 -88.27 29.38
CA LEU A 371 18.75 -87.26 29.09
C LEU A 371 18.84 -86.95 27.59
N LYS A 372 18.74 -87.96 26.71
CA LYS A 372 18.67 -87.76 25.24
C LYS A 372 17.42 -86.99 24.82
N ILE A 373 16.29 -87.17 25.51
CA ILE A 373 15.09 -86.34 25.26
C ILE A 373 15.38 -84.89 25.63
N ILE A 374 15.97 -84.62 26.80
CA ILE A 374 16.34 -83.26 27.23
C ILE A 374 17.33 -82.62 26.25
N GLU A 375 18.37 -83.34 25.85
CA GLU A 375 19.36 -82.90 24.86
C GLU A 375 18.68 -82.51 23.54
N ASN A 376 17.84 -83.41 22.99
CA ASN A 376 17.10 -83.14 21.76
C ASN A 376 16.15 -81.94 21.88
N GLN A 377 15.48 -81.74 23.03
CA GLN A 377 14.66 -80.54 23.25
C GLN A 377 15.52 -79.27 23.34
N CYS A 378 16.67 -79.31 24.01
CA CYS A 378 17.56 -78.16 24.12
C CYS A 378 18.13 -77.76 22.75
N LEU A 379 18.55 -78.73 21.93
CA LEU A 379 18.98 -78.50 20.55
C LEU A 379 17.85 -77.92 19.70
N ARG A 380 16.63 -78.45 19.85
CA ARG A 380 15.45 -77.94 19.14
C ARG A 380 15.10 -76.50 19.54
N ILE A 381 15.17 -76.16 20.82
CA ILE A 381 14.95 -74.78 21.29
C ILE A 381 16.03 -73.86 20.72
N ARG A 382 17.31 -74.28 20.76
CA ARG A 382 18.43 -73.53 20.19
C ARG A 382 18.24 -73.25 18.69
N ASP A 383 17.80 -74.25 17.92
CA ASP A 383 17.54 -74.07 16.48
C ASP A 383 16.39 -73.09 16.21
N VAL A 384 15.35 -73.10 17.06
CA VAL A 384 14.23 -72.15 16.96
C VAL A 384 14.67 -70.73 17.29
N THR A 385 15.47 -70.54 18.35
CA THR A 385 15.99 -69.22 18.72
C THR A 385 17.01 -68.69 17.71
N HIS A 386 17.79 -69.56 17.09
CA HIS A 386 18.69 -69.19 15.98
C HIS A 386 17.90 -68.71 14.76
N LYS A 387 16.86 -69.44 14.34
CA LYS A 387 15.98 -69.02 13.23
C LYS A 387 15.28 -67.68 13.49
N LEU A 388 14.93 -67.40 14.75
CA LEU A 388 14.38 -66.11 15.17
C LEU A 388 15.42 -64.98 15.05
N ALA A 389 16.70 -65.26 15.27
CA ALA A 389 17.79 -64.30 15.09
C ALA A 389 18.22 -64.17 13.61
N ASP A 390 18.16 -65.25 12.82
CA ASP A 390 18.49 -65.25 11.38
C ASP A 390 17.44 -64.46 10.57
N LEU A 391 16.18 -64.44 11.02
CA LEU A 391 15.15 -63.51 10.51
C LEU A 391 15.54 -62.03 10.68
N ALA A 392 16.58 -61.75 11.45
CA ALA A 392 17.08 -60.44 11.79
C ALA A 392 18.37 -60.06 11.04
N GLU A 393 18.97 -60.96 10.24
CA GLU A 393 20.12 -60.61 9.40
C GLU A 393 19.67 -59.81 8.17
N PRO A 394 20.12 -58.56 7.99
CA PRO A 394 19.77 -57.77 6.82
C PRO A 394 20.54 -58.31 5.62
N ILE A 395 19.82 -58.71 4.57
CA ILE A 395 20.43 -58.95 3.26
C ILE A 395 20.91 -57.59 2.73
N LEU A 396 22.20 -57.30 2.88
CA LEU A 396 22.86 -56.15 2.23
C LEU A 396 23.07 -56.49 0.75
N THR A 397 22.16 -56.06 -0.12
CA THR A 397 22.42 -56.01 -1.55
C THR A 397 22.97 -54.62 -1.93
N GLU A 398 24.27 -54.57 -2.25
CA GLU A 398 24.89 -53.38 -2.84
C GLU A 398 24.33 -53.13 -4.24
N TYR A 399 23.75 -51.94 -4.45
CA TYR A 399 23.55 -51.38 -5.79
C TYR A 399 24.21 -50.01 -5.90
N VAL A 400 24.97 -49.86 -6.99
CA VAL A 400 25.90 -48.78 -7.29
C VAL A 400 25.19 -47.44 -7.55
N LYS A 401 25.22 -46.53 -6.57
CA LYS A 401 25.57 -45.09 -6.62
C LYS A 401 24.93 -44.33 -5.43
N GLY A 402 25.66 -44.30 -4.31
CA GLY A 402 25.64 -43.16 -3.37
C GLY A 402 24.50 -43.04 -2.35
N GLU A 403 23.40 -43.78 -2.43
CA GLU A 403 22.33 -43.71 -1.43
C GLU A 403 21.84 -45.10 -1.01
N SER A 404 21.77 -45.34 0.31
CA SER A 404 21.39 -46.62 0.91
C SER A 404 19.87 -46.65 1.20
N MET A 405 19.13 -47.58 0.61
CA MET A 405 17.73 -47.88 0.95
C MET A 405 17.48 -49.39 1.00
N LEU A 406 16.72 -49.85 2.00
CA LEU A 406 16.24 -51.24 2.13
C LEU A 406 15.34 -51.60 0.94
N SER A 407 15.75 -52.57 0.11
CA SER A 407 14.90 -53.16 -0.93
C SER A 407 14.24 -54.44 -0.42
N ILE A 408 12.91 -54.48 -0.44
CA ILE A 408 12.09 -55.64 -0.09
C ILE A 408 11.40 -56.09 -1.38
N GLU A 409 12.04 -56.90 -2.23
CA GLU A 409 11.35 -57.75 -3.22
C GLU A 409 12.32 -58.70 -3.96
N GLU A 410 12.16 -60.00 -3.70
CA GLU A 410 12.15 -61.12 -4.66
C GLU A 410 12.48 -62.45 -3.94
N SER A 411 11.50 -63.03 -3.24
CA SER A 411 11.53 -64.45 -2.85
C SER A 411 11.03 -65.32 -4.01
N LYS A 412 11.80 -65.43 -5.10
CA LYS A 412 11.54 -66.49 -6.09
C LYS A 412 11.97 -67.84 -5.51
N GLY A 413 10.97 -68.70 -5.33
CA GLY A 413 11.08 -70.00 -4.68
C GLY A 413 12.18 -70.90 -5.24
N ARG A 414 12.94 -71.50 -4.32
CA ARG A 414 13.69 -72.73 -4.58
C ARG A 414 12.94 -73.90 -3.98
N ARG A 415 12.31 -74.67 -4.87
CA ARG A 415 11.91 -76.08 -4.67
C ARG A 415 13.10 -76.86 -4.11
N PHE A 416 12.90 -77.55 -2.99
CA PHE A 416 13.76 -78.67 -2.60
C PHE A 416 13.11 -79.98 -3.07
N LYS A 417 13.91 -80.79 -3.79
CA LYS A 417 13.73 -82.23 -3.94
C LYS A 417 14.13 -82.93 -2.64
#